data_AF-A0A3P1Y5G6-F1
#
_entry.id   AF-A0A3P1Y5G6-F1
#
_cell.length_a   1.000
_cell.length_b   1.000
_cell.length_c   1.000
_cell.angle_alpha   90.00
_cell.angle_beta   90.00
_cell.angle_gamma   90.00
#
_symmetry.space_group_name_H-M   'P 1'
#
loop_
_entity.id
_entity.type
_entity.pdbx_description
1 polymer ?
#
loop_
_entity_poly.entity_id
_entity_poly.type
_entity_poly.pdbx_seq_one_letter_code
_entity_poly.pdbx_strand_id
1 'polypeptide(L)'
;MSDVDSLGIVTNNPRMTADFAVVHGVVRLYGVEGSPLDVLTRAETLLQEGYRLVSAPLPPNIPLMRAPYRSLLVQRDVRRYDVAGLKALAKARERMETQRAIDASAGPGSDADFALIDEELLLRTLRDHKLGLALDAGGGEASR
;
A
#
# COMPACT_ATOMS: atom_id res chain seq x y z
N MET A 1 -18.24 -11.31 11.06
CA MET A 1 -17.09 -11.42 10.15
C MET A 1 -16.23 -10.20 10.40
N SER A 2 -15.07 -10.41 10.99
CA SER A 2 -14.11 -9.36 11.35
C SER A 2 -13.54 -8.69 10.09
N ASP A 3 -13.34 -7.38 10.14
CA ASP A 3 -12.78 -6.56 9.05
C ASP A 3 -11.37 -7.01 8.58
N VAL A 4 -10.70 -7.88 9.34
CA VAL A 4 -9.33 -8.35 9.10
C VAL A 4 -9.24 -9.38 7.97
N ASP A 5 -10.29 -10.17 7.69
CA ASP A 5 -10.28 -11.24 6.67
C ASP A 5 -10.35 -10.73 5.22
N SER A 6 -10.22 -9.42 5.02
CA SER A 6 -10.50 -8.73 3.76
C SER A 6 -9.33 -7.92 3.22
N LEU A 7 -8.21 -7.81 3.95
CA LEU A 7 -7.11 -6.91 3.60
C LEU A 7 -6.13 -7.53 2.61
N GLY A 8 -5.65 -6.73 1.68
CA GLY A 8 -4.59 -7.11 0.77
C GLY A 8 -3.58 -5.99 0.53
N ILE A 9 -2.32 -6.37 0.32
CA ILE A 9 -1.26 -5.46 -0.16
C ILE A 9 -1.08 -5.67 -1.66
N VAL A 10 -1.07 -4.59 -2.43
CA VAL A 10 -0.70 -4.59 -3.86
C VAL A 10 0.65 -3.91 -3.99
N THR A 11 1.66 -4.58 -4.54
CA THR A 11 3.03 -4.08 -4.45
C THR A 11 3.96 -4.68 -5.50
N ASN A 12 4.93 -3.88 -5.95
CA ASN A 12 6.11 -4.32 -6.68
C ASN A 12 7.39 -4.29 -5.82
N ASN A 13 7.27 -4.00 -4.52
CA ASN A 13 8.39 -3.88 -3.59
C ASN A 13 8.82 -5.28 -3.11
N PRO A 14 10.08 -5.70 -3.37
CA PRO A 14 10.55 -7.05 -3.02
C PRO A 14 10.62 -7.30 -1.51
N ARG A 15 10.55 -6.24 -0.69
CA ARG A 15 10.52 -6.37 0.78
C ARG A 15 9.15 -6.83 1.30
N MET A 16 8.09 -6.69 0.51
CA MET A 16 6.75 -7.16 0.88
C MET A 16 6.62 -8.65 0.59
N THR A 17 6.95 -9.48 1.58
CA THR A 17 6.85 -10.94 1.47
C THR A 17 5.53 -11.46 2.03
N ALA A 18 5.24 -12.75 1.80
CA ALA A 18 4.11 -13.42 2.44
C ALA A 18 4.24 -13.36 3.97
N ASP A 19 5.45 -13.56 4.50
CA ASP A 19 5.71 -13.48 5.95
C ASP A 19 5.46 -12.07 6.50
N PHE A 20 5.88 -11.02 5.77
CA PHE A 20 5.56 -9.64 6.12
C PHE A 20 4.05 -9.44 6.24
N ALA A 21 3.29 -9.89 5.23
CA ALA A 21 1.84 -9.76 5.24
C ALA A 21 1.21 -10.48 6.45
N VAL A 22 1.64 -11.71 6.74
CA VAL A 22 1.16 -12.50 7.88
C VAL A 22 1.44 -11.81 9.22
N VAL A 23 2.67 -11.32 9.44
CA VAL A 23 3.06 -10.63 10.68
C VAL A 23 2.22 -9.38 10.91
N HIS A 24 1.77 -8.72 9.85
CA HIS A 24 0.93 -7.52 9.93
C HIS A 24 -0.58 -7.78 9.81
N GLY A 25 -1.01 -9.04 9.86
CA GLY A 25 -2.44 -9.40 9.82
C GLY A 25 -3.10 -9.13 8.47
N VAL A 26 -2.32 -9.09 7.39
CA VAL A 26 -2.81 -8.95 6.02
C VAL A 26 -2.93 -10.33 5.39
N VAL A 27 -4.13 -10.66 4.91
CA VAL A 27 -4.45 -12.01 4.42
C VAL A 27 -4.04 -12.26 2.96
N ARG A 28 -3.77 -11.22 2.18
CA ARG A 28 -3.44 -11.33 0.75
C ARG A 28 -2.28 -10.43 0.37
N LEU A 29 -1.37 -10.99 -0.43
CA LEU A 29 -0.32 -10.24 -1.10
C LEU A 29 -0.50 -10.39 -2.61
N TYR A 30 -0.65 -9.26 -3.29
CA TYR A 30 -0.70 -9.15 -4.75
C TYR A 30 0.64 -8.59 -5.23
N GLY A 31 1.59 -9.49 -5.45
CA GLY A 31 2.85 -9.14 -6.12
C GLY A 31 2.59 -8.70 -7.55
N VAL A 32 3.23 -7.61 -7.96
CA VAL A 32 3.15 -7.03 -9.29
C VAL A 32 4.56 -6.92 -9.85
N GLU A 33 4.77 -7.48 -11.04
CA GLU A 33 6.00 -7.27 -11.78
C GLU A 33 5.98 -5.88 -12.44
N GLY A 34 7.12 -5.19 -12.46
CA GLY A 34 7.27 -3.91 -13.14
C GLY A 34 7.26 -2.70 -12.21
N SER A 35 6.53 -1.66 -12.61
CA SER A 35 6.65 -0.31 -12.09
C SER A 35 5.54 0.06 -11.09
N PRO A 36 5.65 1.22 -10.40
CA PRO A 36 4.56 1.75 -9.61
C PRO A 36 3.27 1.99 -10.40
N LEU A 37 3.34 2.24 -11.71
CA LEU A 37 2.15 2.40 -12.54
C LEU A 37 1.40 1.08 -12.72
N ASP A 38 2.12 -0.05 -12.74
CA ASP A 38 1.53 -1.39 -12.80
C ASP A 38 0.84 -1.73 -11.49
N VAL A 39 1.41 -1.29 -10.35
CA VAL A 39 0.75 -1.36 -9.04
C VAL A 39 -0.57 -0.59 -9.03
N LEU A 40 -0.61 0.62 -9.59
CA LEU A 40 -1.85 1.39 -9.72
C LEU A 40 -2.88 0.67 -10.61
N THR A 41 -2.44 0.07 -11.72
CA THR A 41 -3.30 -0.72 -12.62
C THR A 41 -3.89 -1.92 -11.90
N ARG A 42 -3.07 -2.67 -11.16
CA ARG A 42 -3.57 -3.83 -10.42
C ARG A 42 -4.54 -3.42 -9.32
N ALA A 43 -4.27 -2.33 -8.61
CA ALA A 43 -5.18 -1.80 -7.60
C ALA A 43 -6.53 -1.38 -8.22
N GLU A 44 -6.51 -0.75 -9.40
CA GLU A 44 -7.71 -0.37 -10.14
C GLU A 44 -8.56 -1.59 -10.51
N THR A 45 -7.94 -2.66 -11.02
CA THR A 45 -8.63 -3.93 -11.29
C THR A 45 -9.29 -4.50 -10.03
N LEU A 46 -8.58 -4.51 -8.91
CA LEU A 46 -9.15 -5.00 -7.64
C LEU A 46 -10.34 -4.13 -7.19
N LEU A 47 -10.27 -2.81 -7.34
CA LEU A 47 -11.41 -1.94 -7.02
C LEU A 47 -12.63 -2.28 -7.88
N GLN A 48 -12.44 -2.53 -9.18
CA GLN A 48 -13.51 -2.99 -10.08
C GLN A 48 -14.06 -4.37 -9.69
N GLU A 49 -13.23 -5.25 -9.13
CA GLU A 49 -13.64 -6.57 -8.62
C GLU A 49 -14.40 -6.49 -7.28
N GLY A 50 -14.54 -5.30 -6.67
CA GLY A 50 -15.24 -5.05 -5.40
C GLY A 50 -14.31 -4.94 -4.20
N TYR A 51 -13.08 -4.45 -4.40
CA TYR A 51 -12.26 -3.95 -3.31
C TYR A 51 -12.46 -2.44 -3.15
N ARG A 52 -12.04 -1.90 -2.02
CA ARG A 52 -11.88 -0.47 -1.77
C ARG A 52 -10.42 -0.16 -1.47
N LEU A 53 -10.00 1.04 -1.81
CA LEU A 53 -8.67 1.56 -1.53
C LEU A 53 -8.60 2.06 -0.09
N VAL A 54 -7.61 1.60 0.66
CA VAL A 54 -7.40 1.99 2.07
C VAL A 54 -6.28 3.03 2.17
N SER A 55 -5.17 2.80 1.47
CA SER A 55 -4.02 3.71 1.47
C SER A 55 -4.14 4.83 0.43
N ALA A 56 -3.59 6.01 0.71
CA ALA A 56 -3.41 7.04 -0.31
C ALA A 56 -2.52 6.51 -1.46
N PRO A 57 -2.94 6.57 -2.74
CA PRO A 57 -2.19 5.95 -3.83
C PRO A 57 -0.97 6.78 -4.25
N LEU A 58 -1.03 8.09 -4.07
CA LEU A 58 0.03 9.02 -4.40
C LEU A 58 0.98 9.21 -3.20
N PRO A 59 2.30 9.02 -3.35
CA PRO A 59 3.28 9.28 -2.29
C PRO A 59 3.36 10.77 -1.92
N PRO A 60 3.91 11.10 -0.73
CA PRO A 60 3.79 12.43 -0.14
C PRO A 60 4.68 13.50 -0.78
N ASN A 61 5.63 13.13 -1.63
CA ASN A 61 6.54 14.07 -2.27
C ASN A 61 6.94 13.62 -3.69
N ILE A 62 7.48 14.56 -4.47
CA ILE A 62 7.83 14.37 -5.88
C ILE A 62 8.94 13.30 -6.08
N PRO A 63 10.05 13.28 -5.32
CA PRO A 63 11.05 12.21 -5.44
C PRO A 63 10.47 10.80 -5.32
N LEU A 64 9.55 10.59 -4.37
CA LEU A 64 8.89 9.30 -4.19
C LEU A 64 7.88 8.95 -5.29
N MET A 65 7.37 9.93 -6.05
CA MET A 65 6.56 9.63 -7.25
C MET A 65 7.39 8.97 -8.36
N ARG A 66 8.70 9.22 -8.36
CA ARG A 66 9.67 8.67 -9.31
C ARG A 66 10.36 7.40 -8.79
N ALA A 67 10.32 7.14 -7.49
CA ALA A 67 10.89 5.94 -6.86
C ALA A 67 10.40 4.64 -7.55
N PRO A 68 11.22 3.58 -7.61
CA PRO A 68 10.88 2.36 -8.34
C PRO A 68 9.81 1.50 -7.66
N TYR A 69 9.50 1.75 -6.38
CA TYR A 69 8.61 0.91 -5.60
C TYR A 69 7.35 1.64 -5.13
N ARG A 70 6.24 0.90 -5.12
CA ARG A 70 4.99 1.34 -4.51
C ARG A 70 4.25 0.18 -3.88
N SER A 71 3.74 0.39 -2.67
CA SER A 71 2.83 -0.52 -2.00
C SER A 71 1.52 0.18 -1.63
N LEU A 72 0.40 -0.50 -1.88
CA LEU A 72 -0.95 -0.03 -1.58
C LEU A 72 -1.70 -1.04 -0.72
N LEU A 73 -2.52 -0.53 0.20
CA LEU A 73 -3.43 -1.32 1.00
C LEU A 73 -4.84 -1.24 0.39
N VAL A 74 -5.45 -2.41 0.18
CA VAL A 74 -6.82 -2.56 -0.30
C VAL A 74 -7.61 -3.47 0.64
N GLN A 75 -8.94 -3.34 0.61
CA GLN A 75 -9.83 -4.14 1.43
C GLN A 75 -11.02 -4.65 0.62
N ARG A 76 -11.41 -5.92 0.76
CA ARG A 76 -12.61 -6.46 0.11
C ARG A 76 -13.85 -5.74 0.65
N ASP A 77 -14.61 -5.12 -0.25
CA ASP A 77 -15.90 -4.48 0.06
C ASP A 77 -16.87 -4.72 -1.10
N VAL A 78 -17.44 -5.93 -1.15
CA VAL A 78 -18.39 -6.34 -2.21
C VAL A 78 -19.69 -5.55 -2.23
N ARG A 79 -19.95 -4.73 -1.21
CA ARG A 79 -21.21 -3.98 -1.10
C ARG A 79 -21.11 -2.60 -1.73
N ARG A 80 -19.91 -2.10 -2.04
CA ARG A 80 -19.72 -0.71 -2.45
C ARG A 80 -18.68 -0.57 -3.54
N TYR A 81 -19.10 0.04 -4.65
CA TYR A 81 -18.19 0.48 -5.69
C TYR A 81 -17.39 1.71 -5.22
N ASP A 82 -16.06 1.59 -5.13
CA ASP A 82 -15.18 2.63 -4.59
C ASP A 82 -14.84 3.72 -5.61
N VAL A 83 -15.83 4.56 -5.94
CA VAL A 83 -15.66 5.70 -6.86
C VAL A 83 -14.56 6.65 -6.39
N ALA A 84 -14.41 6.84 -5.07
CA ALA A 84 -13.40 7.74 -4.52
C ALA A 84 -11.99 7.18 -4.73
N GLY A 85 -11.79 5.89 -4.45
CA GLY A 85 -10.54 5.18 -4.72
C GLY A 85 -10.16 5.18 -6.19
N LEU A 86 -11.12 4.95 -7.11
CA LEU A 86 -10.86 5.01 -8.56
C LEU A 86 -10.41 6.39 -9.01
N LYS A 87 -11.07 7.47 -8.52
CA LYS A 87 -10.64 8.85 -8.81
C LYS A 87 -9.24 9.14 -8.23
N ALA A 88 -8.94 8.61 -7.05
CA ALA A 88 -7.63 8.78 -6.42
C ALA A 88 -6.53 8.06 -7.22
N LEU A 89 -6.79 6.84 -7.73
CA LEU A 89 -5.87 6.10 -8.58
C LEU A 89 -5.63 6.81 -9.92
N ALA A 90 -6.69 7.29 -10.57
CA ALA A 90 -6.57 8.03 -11.82
C ALA A 90 -5.70 9.29 -11.66
N LYS A 91 -5.94 10.07 -10.60
CA LYS A 91 -5.12 11.25 -10.27
C LYS A 91 -3.68 10.88 -9.95
N ALA A 92 -3.45 9.77 -9.25
CA ALA A 92 -2.11 9.33 -8.90
C ALA A 92 -1.32 8.91 -10.16
N ARG A 93 -1.97 8.20 -11.08
CA ARG A 93 -1.40 7.78 -12.36
C ARG A 93 -0.97 8.99 -13.18
N GLU A 94 -1.87 9.94 -13.41
CA GLU A 94 -1.58 11.18 -14.15
C GLU A 94 -0.36 11.91 -13.57
N ARG A 95 -0.30 12.03 -12.24
CA ARG A 95 0.81 12.69 -11.54
C ARG A 95 2.12 11.92 -11.70
N MET A 96 2.12 10.60 -11.53
CA MET A 96 3.32 9.78 -11.67
C MET A 96 3.84 9.78 -13.11
N GLU A 97 2.96 9.66 -14.10
CA GLU A 97 3.30 9.74 -15.53
C GLU A 97 3.93 11.09 -15.85
N THR A 98 3.31 12.19 -15.42
CA THR A 98 3.84 13.54 -15.64
C THR A 98 5.23 13.71 -15.04
N GLN A 99 5.44 13.29 -13.79
CA GLN A 99 6.75 13.44 -13.13
C GLN A 99 7.82 12.56 -13.77
N ARG A 100 7.49 11.33 -14.17
CA ARG A 100 8.42 10.40 -14.84
C ARG A 100 8.77 10.84 -16.27
N ALA A 101 7.85 11.50 -16.95
CA ALA A 101 8.11 12.10 -18.27
C ALA A 101 9.07 13.29 -18.19
N ILE A 102 9.06 14.03 -17.08
CA ILE A 102 10.00 15.14 -16.83
C ILE A 102 11.39 14.58 -16.48
N ASP A 103 11.45 13.61 -15.57
CA ASP A 103 12.68 12.95 -15.14
C ASP A 103 12.35 11.52 -14.66
N ALA A 104 13.03 10.52 -15.23
CA ALA A 104 12.82 9.13 -14.86
C ALA A 104 13.53 8.75 -13.54
N SER A 105 14.53 9.54 -13.10
CA SER A 105 15.30 9.26 -11.89
C SER A 105 14.62 9.82 -10.65
N ALA A 106 14.58 9.04 -9.57
CA ALA A 106 14.10 9.52 -8.28
C ALA A 106 14.99 10.63 -7.67
N GLY A 107 16.22 10.80 -8.19
CA GLY A 107 17.27 11.60 -7.59
C GLY A 107 18.28 10.68 -6.88
N PRO A 108 19.08 11.19 -5.93
CA PRO A 108 20.02 10.37 -5.17
C PRO A 108 19.28 9.36 -4.28
N GLY A 109 19.81 8.14 -4.19
CA GLY A 109 19.27 7.04 -3.39
C GLY A 109 19.47 5.70 -4.09
N SER A 110 19.59 4.63 -3.31
CA SER A 110 19.62 3.26 -3.85
C SER A 110 18.21 2.67 -3.92
N ASP A 111 18.04 1.63 -4.73
CA ASP A 111 16.80 0.84 -4.76
C ASP A 111 16.43 0.31 -3.37
N ALA A 112 17.43 -0.08 -2.57
CA ALA A 112 17.21 -0.55 -1.20
C ALA A 112 16.62 0.55 -0.30
N ASP A 113 17.09 1.80 -0.44
CA ASP A 113 16.56 2.93 0.32
C ASP A 113 15.11 3.22 -0.04
N PHE A 114 14.78 3.22 -1.35
CA PHE A 114 13.42 3.43 -1.80
C PHE A 114 12.48 2.30 -1.38
N ALA A 115 12.96 1.06 -1.39
CA ALA A 115 12.20 -0.09 -0.93
C ALA A 115 11.88 0.03 0.57
N LEU A 116 12.85 0.48 1.39
CA LEU A 116 12.66 0.72 2.81
C LEU A 116 11.66 1.87 3.06
N ILE A 117 11.79 2.99 2.34
CA ILE A 117 10.88 4.13 2.49
C ILE A 117 9.43 3.73 2.16
N ASP A 118 9.21 2.98 1.08
CA ASP A 118 7.88 2.52 0.71
C ASP A 118 7.28 1.55 1.75
N GLU A 119 8.11 0.66 2.32
CA GLU A 119 7.72 -0.18 3.47
C GLU A 119 7.27 0.67 4.67
N GLU A 120 8.05 1.67 5.07
CA GLU A 120 7.72 2.53 6.21
C GLU A 120 6.40 3.30 6.01
N LEU A 121 6.14 3.74 4.77
CA LEU A 121 4.87 4.38 4.40
C LEU A 121 3.68 3.41 4.51
N LEU A 122 3.86 2.15 4.10
CA LEU A 122 2.84 1.13 4.24
C LEU A 122 2.60 0.79 5.72
N LEU A 123 3.67 0.60 6.51
CA LEU A 123 3.60 0.34 7.95
C LEU A 123 2.90 1.47 8.71
N ARG A 124 3.15 2.72 8.33
CA ARG A 124 2.38 3.86 8.86
C ARG A 124 0.90 3.72 8.55
N THR A 125 0.54 3.38 7.31
CA THR A 125 -0.87 3.18 6.92
C THR A 125 -1.52 2.06 7.75
N LEU A 126 -0.85 0.92 7.90
CA LEU A 126 -1.34 -0.20 8.72
C LEU A 126 -1.61 0.25 10.17
N ARG A 127 -0.66 0.98 10.78
CA ARG A 127 -0.83 1.56 12.13
C ARG A 127 -1.99 2.55 12.22
N ASP A 128 -2.12 3.47 11.27
CA ASP A 128 -3.18 4.50 11.26
C ASP A 128 -4.58 3.85 11.18
N HIS A 129 -4.69 2.70 10.51
CA HIS A 129 -5.92 1.92 10.42
C HIS A 129 -6.11 0.91 11.57
N LYS A 130 -5.21 0.90 12.57
CA LYS A 130 -5.17 -0.07 13.69
C LYS A 130 -5.10 -1.52 13.24
N LEU A 131 -4.52 -1.76 12.06
CA LEU A 131 -4.29 -3.06 11.49
C LEU A 131 -2.87 -3.50 11.86
N GLY A 132 -2.70 -4.73 12.35
CA GLY A 132 -1.38 -5.25 12.72
C GLY A 132 -0.84 -4.79 14.08
N LEU A 133 -1.71 -4.37 15.02
CA LEU A 133 -1.34 -4.24 16.44
C LEU A 133 -1.94 -5.41 17.24
N ALA A 134 -1.30 -6.57 17.13
CA ALA A 134 -1.12 -7.42 18.30
C ALA A 134 0.23 -7.02 18.93
N LEU A 135 0.30 -5.81 19.48
CA LEU A 135 1.34 -5.47 20.45
C LEU A 135 0.71 -5.68 21.82
N ASP A 136 0.96 -6.88 22.37
CA ASP A 136 0.86 -7.25 23.78
C ASP A 136 -0.21 -6.51 24.61
N ALA A 137 -1.43 -7.06 24.63
CA ALA A 137 -2.27 -6.98 25.81
C ALA A 137 -1.67 -7.87 26.91
N GLY A 138 -0.49 -7.49 27.40
CA GLY A 138 0.31 -8.20 28.39
C GLY A 138 0.92 -7.21 29.37
N GLY A 139 0.07 -6.50 30.11
CA GLY A 139 0.47 -5.46 31.05
C GLY A 139 -0.42 -5.45 32.29
N GLY A 140 -0.35 -6.55 33.06
CA GLY A 140 -0.68 -6.69 34.49
C GLY A 140 -1.80 -5.82 35.07
N GLU A 141 -2.96 -6.44 35.29
CA GLU A 141 -3.72 -6.17 36.50
C GLU A 141 -2.87 -6.59 37.70
N ALA A 142 -2.12 -5.64 38.27
CA ALA A 142 -1.64 -5.75 39.63
C ALA A 142 -2.73 -5.18 40.54
N SER A 143 -3.50 -6.10 41.13
CA SER A 143 -4.25 -5.88 42.37
C SER A 143 -3.50 -4.97 43.33
N ARG A 144 -4.11 -3.83 43.68
CA ARG A 144 -4.11 -3.25 45.02
C ARG A 144 -5.42 -2.55 45.27
#